data_AF-A0A846Q705-F1
#
_entry.id   AF-A0A846Q705-F1
#
_cell.length_a   1.000
_cell.length_b   1.000
_cell.length_c   1.000
_cell.angle_alpha   90.00
_cell.angle_beta   90.00
_cell.angle_gamma   90.00
#
_symmetry.space_group_name_H-M   'P 1'
#
loop_
_entity.id
_entity.type
_entity.pdbx_description
1 polymer ?
#
loop_
_entity_poly.entity_id
_entity_poly.type
_entity_poly.pdbx_seq_one_letter_code
_entity_poly.pdbx_strand_id
1 'polypeptide(L)'
;GQESSRESNDIWSVAYIGGVTIRTNDRSSFRGGAIVPETEARGATPFGVAVHELSHLLGALDLYSRSGESYVGKWGLMDRGLWNGDPPGSSPSHLSAWSRLTKLEWIPDGDIYTATIGVKTNVTLAPAESIPGDGQTQLIKVPLSSDGKEYYLLEARTRIGYDSG
;
A
#
# COMPACT_ATOMS: atom_id res chain seq x y z
N GLY A 1 14.76 0.29 -12.64
CA GLY A 1 15.47 1.58 -12.57
C GLY A 1 16.53 1.51 -11.48
N GLN A 2 16.87 2.65 -10.89
CA GLN A 2 17.98 2.75 -9.93
C GLN A 2 17.75 1.92 -8.66
N GLU A 3 16.49 1.79 -8.23
CA GLU A 3 16.09 1.00 -7.04
C GLU A 3 16.55 -0.46 -7.06
N SER A 4 16.63 -1.09 -8.25
CA SER A 4 17.11 -2.46 -8.40
C SER A 4 18.57 -2.55 -8.86
N SER A 5 19.01 -1.63 -9.74
CA SER A 5 20.36 -1.65 -10.33
C SER A 5 21.43 -1.15 -9.37
N ARG A 6 21.07 -0.18 -8.51
CA ARG A 6 21.98 0.60 -7.64
C ARG A 6 22.99 1.46 -8.42
N GLU A 7 22.78 1.66 -9.72
CA GLU A 7 23.63 2.48 -10.57
C GLU A 7 23.18 3.94 -10.52
N SER A 8 24.07 4.86 -10.15
CA SER A 8 23.71 6.28 -9.93
C SER A 8 23.29 7.04 -11.20
N ASN A 9 23.53 6.46 -12.38
CA ASN A 9 23.14 7.06 -13.66
C ASN A 9 21.74 6.65 -14.10
N ASP A 10 21.14 5.64 -13.45
CA ASP A 10 19.75 5.29 -13.68
C ASP A 10 18.82 6.25 -12.93
N ILE A 11 17.61 6.43 -13.44
CA ILE A 11 16.59 7.24 -12.77
C ILE A 11 15.97 6.41 -11.63
N TRP A 12 15.89 7.01 -10.44
CA TRP A 12 15.12 6.48 -9.32
C TRP A 12 13.63 6.73 -9.54
N SER A 13 12.82 5.69 -9.40
CA SER A 13 11.36 5.78 -9.59
C SER A 13 10.73 6.69 -8.52
N VAL A 14 9.80 7.55 -8.93
CA VAL A 14 9.26 8.57 -8.02
C VAL A 14 7.89 9.07 -8.44
N ALA A 15 6.99 9.21 -7.46
CA ALA A 15 5.72 9.89 -7.57
C ALA A 15 5.78 11.31 -7.02
N TYR A 16 5.44 12.28 -7.86
CA TYR A 16 5.21 13.67 -7.47
C TYR A 16 3.70 13.87 -7.24
N ILE A 17 3.27 13.92 -5.98
CA ILE A 17 1.86 14.16 -5.58
C ILE A 17 1.48 15.65 -5.58
N GLY A 18 2.44 16.54 -5.85
CA GLY A 18 2.27 17.98 -5.89
C GLY A 18 3.61 18.69 -6.14
N GLY A 19 3.58 20.00 -6.42
CA GLY A 19 4.80 20.80 -6.59
C GLY A 19 5.48 20.70 -7.97
N VAL A 20 5.07 19.75 -8.80
CA VAL A 20 5.50 19.67 -10.22
C VAL A 20 4.33 20.03 -11.12
N THR A 21 4.57 20.94 -12.08
CA THR A 21 3.62 21.29 -13.13
C THR A 21 4.22 20.95 -14.49
N ILE A 22 3.57 20.03 -15.20
CA ILE A 22 3.95 19.65 -16.56
C ILE A 22 3.01 20.39 -17.52
N ARG A 23 3.56 21.28 -18.35
CA ARG A 23 2.80 21.99 -19.39
C ARG A 23 2.99 21.31 -20.73
N THR A 24 1.89 20.98 -21.38
CA THR A 24 1.87 20.41 -22.72
C THR A 24 1.71 21.51 -23.78
N ASN A 25 2.05 21.18 -25.02
CA ASN A 25 2.02 22.09 -26.16
C ASN A 25 0.59 22.59 -26.50
N ASP A 26 -0.43 21.82 -26.16
CA ASP A 26 -1.86 22.15 -26.27
C ASP A 26 -2.37 23.06 -25.13
N ARG A 27 -1.46 23.55 -24.26
CA ARG A 27 -1.74 24.42 -23.09
C ARG A 27 -2.48 23.72 -21.96
N SER A 28 -2.60 22.39 -21.98
CA SER A 28 -3.02 21.63 -20.83
C SER A 28 -1.89 21.62 -19.77
N SER A 29 -2.26 21.46 -18.50
CA SER A 29 -1.30 21.36 -17.41
C SER A 29 -1.67 20.23 -16.47
N PHE A 30 -0.71 19.37 -16.20
CA PHE A 30 -0.84 18.29 -15.23
C PHE A 30 -0.09 18.65 -13.96
N ARG A 31 -0.71 18.38 -12.81
CA ARG A 31 -0.12 18.60 -11.49
C ARG A 31 0.17 17.23 -10.89
N GLY A 32 1.46 16.89 -10.85
CA GLY A 32 1.92 15.58 -10.40
C GLY A 32 1.94 14.50 -11.47
N GLY A 33 2.54 13.38 -11.10
CA GLY A 33 2.77 12.22 -11.98
C GLY A 33 3.84 11.30 -11.38
N ALA A 34 3.91 10.08 -11.90
CA ALA A 34 4.92 9.11 -11.50
C ALA A 34 5.88 8.82 -12.65
N ILE A 35 7.15 8.64 -12.31
CA ILE A 35 8.18 8.13 -13.21
C ILE A 35 8.50 6.73 -12.72
N VAL A 36 8.32 5.75 -13.61
CA VAL A 36 8.57 4.33 -13.36
C VAL A 36 9.47 3.79 -14.46
N PRO A 37 10.24 2.73 -14.21
CA PRO A 37 11.21 2.25 -15.16
C PRO A 37 10.55 1.29 -16.15
N GLU A 38 11.05 1.25 -17.38
CA GLU A 38 10.62 0.25 -18.37
C GLU A 38 11.09 -1.16 -17.98
N THR A 39 12.27 -1.26 -17.35
CA THR A 39 12.86 -2.52 -16.88
C THR A 39 13.54 -2.38 -15.52
N GLU A 40 13.64 -3.50 -14.83
CA GLU A 40 14.40 -3.61 -13.58
C GLU A 40 15.64 -4.49 -13.78
N ALA A 41 16.67 -4.20 -13.00
CA ALA A 41 17.88 -5.00 -12.96
C ALA A 41 17.68 -6.28 -12.12
N ARG A 42 18.67 -7.16 -12.17
CA ARG A 42 18.78 -8.35 -11.30
C ARG A 42 17.59 -9.32 -11.42
N GLY A 43 16.97 -9.34 -12.59
CA GLY A 43 15.85 -10.23 -12.90
C GLY A 43 14.54 -9.84 -12.22
N ALA A 44 14.45 -8.64 -11.63
CA ALA A 44 13.20 -8.13 -11.08
C ALA A 44 12.26 -7.64 -12.21
N THR A 45 11.00 -7.41 -11.87
CA THR A 45 10.00 -6.87 -12.79
C THR A 45 9.59 -5.46 -12.36
N PRO A 46 9.28 -4.55 -13.31
CA PRO A 46 8.85 -3.18 -12.98
C PRO A 46 7.43 -3.11 -12.40
N PHE A 47 6.69 -4.22 -12.37
CA PHE A 47 5.29 -4.23 -11.95
C PHE A 47 5.12 -3.74 -10.51
N GLY A 48 5.86 -4.32 -9.56
CA GLY A 48 5.79 -3.91 -8.15
C GLY A 48 6.10 -2.42 -7.93
N VAL A 49 7.12 -1.90 -8.60
CA VAL A 49 7.47 -0.46 -8.55
C VAL A 49 6.36 0.38 -9.16
N ALA A 50 5.78 -0.02 -10.29
CA ALA A 50 4.66 0.69 -10.89
C ALA A 50 3.43 0.75 -9.97
N VAL A 51 3.10 -0.33 -9.27
CA VAL A 51 1.98 -0.35 -8.30
C VAL A 51 2.31 0.51 -7.06
N HIS A 52 3.57 0.51 -6.60
CA HIS A 52 4.03 1.36 -5.50
C HIS A 52 3.88 2.86 -5.83
N GLU A 53 4.40 3.31 -6.97
CA GLU A 53 4.31 4.71 -7.37
C GLU A 53 2.88 5.14 -7.71
N LEU A 54 2.08 4.24 -8.30
CA LEU A 54 0.65 4.50 -8.52
C LEU A 54 -0.08 4.69 -7.18
N SER A 55 0.27 3.93 -6.16
CA SER A 55 -0.34 4.05 -4.83
C SER A 55 -0.08 5.41 -4.20
N HIS A 56 1.10 6.02 -4.43
CA HIS A 56 1.36 7.40 -4.04
C HIS A 56 0.43 8.39 -4.75
N LEU A 57 0.18 8.22 -6.05
CA LEU A 57 -0.76 9.07 -6.78
C LEU A 57 -2.20 8.97 -6.24
N LEU A 58 -2.54 7.84 -5.62
CA LEU A 58 -3.80 7.63 -4.91
C LEU A 58 -3.77 8.09 -3.44
N GLY A 59 -2.65 8.66 -2.97
CA GLY A 59 -2.53 9.26 -1.64
C GLY A 59 -1.90 8.38 -0.57
N ALA A 60 -1.39 7.19 -0.92
CA ALA A 60 -0.62 6.35 -0.01
C ALA A 60 0.74 7.00 0.32
N LEU A 61 1.24 6.74 1.53
CA LEU A 61 2.53 7.23 2.02
C LEU A 61 3.52 6.07 2.14
N ASP A 62 4.80 6.37 2.01
CA ASP A 62 5.87 5.41 2.31
C ASP A 62 5.80 4.94 3.76
N LEU A 63 5.99 3.64 3.95
CA LEU A 63 6.05 2.96 5.24
C LEU A 63 7.45 2.40 5.54
N TYR A 64 8.45 2.73 4.73
CA TYR A 64 9.86 2.57 5.06
C TYR A 64 10.47 3.93 5.39
N SER A 65 11.53 3.93 6.21
CA SER A 65 12.26 5.16 6.52
C SER A 65 13.16 5.58 5.36
N ARG A 66 13.55 6.86 5.31
CA ARG A 66 14.55 7.34 4.34
C ARG A 66 15.92 6.65 4.48
N SER A 67 16.21 6.02 5.63
CA SER A 67 17.41 5.21 5.85
C SER A 67 17.24 3.73 5.44
N GLY A 68 16.07 3.35 4.90
CA GLY A 68 15.77 2.00 4.44
C GLY A 68 15.31 1.03 5.55
N GLU A 69 14.99 1.57 6.73
CA GLU A 69 14.36 0.80 7.81
C GLU A 69 12.93 0.46 7.40
N SER A 70 12.54 -0.78 7.67
CA SER A 70 11.26 -1.33 7.28
C SER A 70 10.41 -1.53 8.53
N TYR A 71 9.17 -1.06 8.51
CA TYR A 71 8.24 -1.14 9.65
C TYR A 71 7.15 -2.21 9.44
N VAL A 72 6.80 -2.49 8.19
CA VAL A 72 5.77 -3.46 7.79
C VAL A 72 6.37 -4.64 7.00
N GLY A 73 7.51 -4.43 6.34
CA GLY A 73 8.21 -5.46 5.60
C GLY A 73 7.47 -5.89 4.34
N LYS A 74 7.52 -7.19 4.06
CA LYS A 74 6.89 -7.81 2.88
C LYS A 74 5.36 -7.76 2.90
N TRP A 75 4.73 -7.38 4.01
CA TRP A 75 3.28 -7.30 4.14
C TRP A 75 2.69 -5.96 3.68
N GLY A 76 3.55 -4.96 3.41
CA GLY A 76 3.12 -3.63 3.02
C GLY A 76 3.68 -3.25 1.65
N LEU A 77 2.79 -2.94 0.70
CA LEU A 77 3.19 -2.44 -0.62
C LEU A 77 4.08 -1.20 -0.55
N MET A 78 3.74 -0.29 0.37
CA MET A 78 4.48 0.95 0.60
C MET A 78 5.74 0.74 1.45
N ASP A 79 6.15 -0.51 1.67
CA ASP A 79 7.39 -0.89 2.36
C ASP A 79 8.20 -1.85 1.48
N ARG A 80 8.45 -3.10 1.89
CA ARG A 80 9.20 -4.09 1.07
C ARG A 80 8.31 -4.98 0.23
N GLY A 81 6.99 -4.89 0.41
CA GLY A 81 6.02 -5.71 -0.29
C GLY A 81 5.98 -5.50 -1.80
N LEU A 82 6.45 -4.36 -2.31
CA LEU A 82 6.60 -4.14 -3.76
C LEU A 82 7.56 -5.12 -4.43
N TRP A 83 8.49 -5.74 -3.69
CA TRP A 83 9.49 -6.67 -4.23
C TRP A 83 9.09 -8.14 -4.10
N ASN A 84 7.87 -8.43 -3.63
CA ASN A 84 7.40 -9.81 -3.48
C ASN A 84 7.23 -10.53 -4.83
N GLY A 85 7.23 -11.85 -4.77
CA GLY A 85 7.13 -12.75 -5.93
C GLY A 85 8.49 -13.26 -6.42
N ASP A 86 8.42 -14.22 -7.34
CA ASP A 86 9.57 -14.78 -8.05
C ASP A 86 9.21 -14.88 -9.54
N PRO A 87 9.75 -13.99 -10.41
CA PRO A 87 10.81 -13.02 -10.14
C PRO A 87 10.42 -11.87 -9.18
N PRO A 88 11.38 -11.20 -8.51
CA PRO A 88 11.09 -10.10 -7.57
C PRO A 88 10.23 -8.99 -8.19
N GLY A 89 9.22 -8.55 -7.46
CA GLY A 89 8.26 -7.53 -7.90
C GLY A 89 7.14 -8.02 -8.82
N SER A 90 7.08 -9.31 -9.12
CA SER A 90 6.01 -9.91 -9.93
C SER A 90 4.69 -10.07 -9.17
N SER A 91 4.72 -10.11 -7.83
CA SER A 91 3.55 -10.31 -6.98
C SER A 91 3.57 -9.35 -5.78
N PRO A 92 3.41 -8.05 -5.99
CA PRO A 92 3.47 -7.05 -4.92
C PRO A 92 2.34 -7.28 -3.90
N SER A 93 2.65 -7.17 -2.60
CA SER A 93 1.66 -7.36 -1.52
C SER A 93 0.52 -6.34 -1.60
N HIS A 94 -0.63 -6.61 -0.96
CA HIS A 94 -1.63 -5.55 -0.82
C HIS A 94 -1.16 -4.39 0.06
N LEU A 95 -1.81 -3.23 -0.13
CA LEU A 95 -1.72 -2.09 0.77
C LEU A 95 -2.16 -2.48 2.19
N SER A 96 -1.60 -1.79 3.19
CA SER A 96 -2.04 -1.95 4.58
C SER A 96 -3.50 -1.54 4.74
N ALA A 97 -4.18 -2.09 5.73
CA ALA A 97 -5.54 -1.71 6.04
C ALA A 97 -5.70 -0.20 6.31
N TRP A 98 -4.69 0.45 6.89
CA TRP A 98 -4.71 1.91 7.09
C TRP A 98 -4.80 2.67 5.76
N SER A 99 -4.00 2.32 4.76
CA SER A 99 -4.03 2.97 3.45
C SER A 99 -5.35 2.68 2.73
N ARG A 100 -5.81 1.42 2.75
CA ARG A 100 -7.09 1.01 2.16
C ARG A 100 -8.28 1.74 2.79
N LEU A 101 -8.28 1.91 4.11
CA LEU A 101 -9.34 2.60 4.84
C LEU A 101 -9.28 4.13 4.66
N THR A 102 -8.12 4.75 4.91
CA THR A 102 -8.04 6.21 5.11
C THR A 102 -7.65 7.02 3.88
N LYS A 103 -7.03 6.39 2.89
CA LYS A 103 -6.58 7.06 1.66
C LYS A 103 -7.42 6.69 0.46
N LEU A 104 -7.88 5.44 0.41
CA LEU A 104 -8.51 4.88 -0.77
C LEU A 104 -10.01 4.60 -0.59
N GLU A 105 -10.50 4.54 0.64
CA GLU A 105 -11.91 4.22 0.95
C GLU A 105 -12.35 2.87 0.34
N TRP A 106 -11.44 1.90 0.28
CA TRP A 106 -11.67 0.58 -0.33
C TRP A 106 -12.32 -0.44 0.61
N ILE A 107 -12.53 -0.08 1.87
CA ILE A 107 -13.16 -0.95 2.87
C ILE A 107 -14.52 -0.33 3.20
N PRO A 108 -15.64 -0.96 2.78
CA PRO A 108 -16.97 -0.49 3.13
C PRO A 108 -17.20 -0.47 4.65
N ASP A 109 -17.97 0.50 5.15
CA ASP A 109 -18.30 0.61 6.58
C ASP A 109 -18.94 -0.67 7.15
N GLY A 110 -19.71 -1.40 6.33
CA GLY A 110 -20.33 -2.67 6.71
C GLY A 110 -19.33 -3.80 7.01
N ASP A 111 -18.10 -3.69 6.52
CA ASP A 111 -17.04 -4.69 6.68
C ASP A 111 -16.10 -4.34 7.85
N ILE A 112 -16.35 -3.23 8.55
CA ILE A 112 -15.54 -2.74 9.67
C ILE A 112 -16.25 -3.01 10.98
N TYR A 113 -15.64 -3.82 11.83
CA TYR A 113 -16.08 -3.96 13.21
C TYR A 113 -15.35 -2.95 14.10
N THR A 114 -16.10 -2.05 14.75
CA THR A 114 -15.53 -1.13 15.75
C THR A 114 -15.76 -1.65 17.16
N ALA A 115 -14.68 -1.95 17.88
CA ALA A 115 -14.75 -2.44 19.24
C ALA A 115 -15.24 -1.34 20.21
N THR A 116 -15.98 -1.76 21.24
CA THR A 116 -16.42 -0.86 22.33
C THR A 116 -15.45 -0.95 23.50
N ILE A 117 -14.99 0.20 24.00
CA ILE A 117 -14.06 0.27 25.12
C ILE A 117 -14.67 -0.39 26.36
N GLY A 118 -13.91 -1.27 27.02
CA GLY A 118 -14.34 -2.02 28.20
C GLY A 118 -15.22 -3.25 27.91
N VAL A 119 -15.52 -3.53 26.64
CA VAL A 119 -16.33 -4.69 26.22
C VAL A 119 -15.44 -5.75 25.58
N LYS A 120 -15.67 -7.01 25.94
CA LYS A 120 -15.04 -8.17 25.29
C LYS A 120 -16.01 -8.78 24.28
N THR A 121 -15.56 -8.95 23.05
CA THR A 121 -16.36 -9.54 21.96
C THR A 121 -15.50 -10.52 21.16
N ASN A 122 -16.11 -11.61 20.68
CA ASN A 122 -15.50 -12.49 19.70
C ASN A 122 -15.89 -12.01 18.30
N VAL A 123 -14.90 -11.79 17.44
CA VAL A 123 -15.09 -11.32 16.06
C VAL A 123 -14.29 -12.23 15.13
N THR A 124 -14.93 -12.74 14.09
CA THR A 124 -14.26 -13.49 13.03
C THR A 124 -13.76 -12.51 11.99
N LEU A 125 -12.45 -12.49 11.76
CA LEU A 125 -11.79 -11.62 10.80
C LEU A 125 -11.52 -12.39 9.50
N ALA A 126 -12.10 -11.94 8.40
CA ALA A 126 -11.84 -12.50 7.08
C ALA A 126 -10.46 -12.04 6.57
N PRO A 127 -9.72 -12.88 5.83
CA PRO A 127 -8.46 -12.48 5.21
C PRO A 127 -8.65 -11.32 4.23
N ALA A 128 -7.75 -10.36 4.24
CA ALA A 128 -7.80 -9.19 3.36
C ALA A 128 -7.72 -9.54 1.87
N GLU A 129 -7.18 -10.71 1.53
CA GLU A 129 -7.07 -11.21 0.17
C GLU A 129 -8.40 -11.76 -0.37
N SER A 130 -9.40 -11.94 0.49
CA SER A 130 -10.73 -12.41 0.09
C SER A 130 -11.64 -11.26 -0.32
N ILE A 131 -12.53 -11.50 -1.28
CA ILE A 131 -13.69 -10.64 -1.49
C ILE A 131 -14.63 -10.92 -0.32
N PRO A 132 -14.98 -9.92 0.52
CA PRO A 132 -15.87 -10.17 1.65
C PRO A 132 -17.23 -10.59 1.10
N GLY A 133 -17.75 -11.70 1.60
CA GLY A 133 -19.18 -11.99 1.46
C GLY A 133 -20.00 -11.05 2.36
N ASP A 134 -21.29 -10.91 2.06
CA ASP A 134 -22.20 -10.08 2.86
C ASP A 134 -22.07 -10.37 4.37
N GLY A 135 -21.77 -9.33 5.15
CA GLY A 135 -21.67 -9.40 6.60
C GLY A 135 -20.35 -9.96 7.16
N GLN A 136 -19.31 -10.11 6.33
CA GLN A 136 -17.98 -10.48 6.81
C GLN A 136 -17.16 -9.27 7.26
N THR A 137 -16.55 -9.37 8.43
CA THR A 137 -15.61 -8.34 8.91
C THR A 137 -14.25 -8.52 8.26
N GLN A 138 -13.75 -7.50 7.56
CA GLN A 138 -12.39 -7.45 7.01
C GLN A 138 -11.41 -6.63 7.84
N LEU A 139 -11.94 -5.74 8.69
CA LEU A 139 -11.14 -4.84 9.49
C LEU A 139 -11.73 -4.68 10.88
N ILE A 140 -10.90 -4.77 11.91
CA ILE A 140 -11.30 -4.42 13.27
C ILE A 140 -10.61 -3.12 13.66
N LYS A 141 -11.41 -2.14 14.10
CA LYS A 141 -10.94 -0.89 14.69
C LYS A 141 -11.09 -0.94 16.21
N VAL A 142 -9.99 -0.81 16.93
CA VAL A 142 -9.96 -0.81 18.40
C VAL A 142 -9.62 0.59 18.90
N PRO A 143 -10.60 1.40 19.33
CA PRO A 143 -10.34 2.74 19.86
C PRO A 143 -9.59 2.67 21.20
N LEU A 144 -8.65 3.60 21.37
CA LEU A 144 -7.86 3.78 22.60
C LEU A 144 -8.45 4.86 23.52
N SER A 145 -9.26 5.74 22.95
CA SER A 145 -9.91 6.87 23.63
C SER A 145 -11.38 6.97 23.21
N SER A 146 -12.19 7.61 24.05
CA SER A 146 -13.61 7.84 23.78
C SER A 146 -13.86 8.78 22.59
N ASP A 147 -12.87 9.58 22.18
CA ASP A 147 -12.97 10.43 20.99
C ASP A 147 -12.60 9.70 19.69
N GLY A 148 -12.15 8.44 19.77
CA GLY A 148 -11.92 7.55 18.63
C GLY A 148 -10.81 7.99 17.68
N LYS A 149 -9.98 8.97 18.07
CA LYS A 149 -8.89 9.50 17.25
C LYS A 149 -7.67 8.61 17.25
N GLU A 150 -7.40 7.96 18.37
CA GLU A 150 -6.33 6.99 18.51
C GLU A 150 -6.94 5.59 18.53
N TYR A 151 -6.43 4.71 17.68
CA TYR A 151 -6.95 3.36 17.52
C TYR A 151 -5.90 2.42 16.95
N TYR A 152 -6.04 1.14 17.25
CA TYR A 152 -5.39 0.07 16.49
C TYR A 152 -6.31 -0.40 15.36
N LEU A 153 -5.69 -0.79 14.25
CA LEU A 153 -6.34 -1.52 13.18
C LEU A 153 -5.79 -2.95 13.17
N LEU A 154 -6.69 -3.93 13.07
CA LEU A 154 -6.32 -5.32 12.93
C LEU A 154 -6.86 -5.83 11.59
N GLU A 155 -5.95 -6.31 10.76
CA GLU A 155 -6.27 -7.05 9.52
C GLU A 155 -5.70 -8.46 9.60
N ALA A 156 -6.40 -9.41 9.00
CA ALA A 156 -5.88 -10.76 8.79
C ALA A 156 -5.26 -10.84 7.41
N ARG A 157 -4.02 -11.34 7.32
CA ARG A 157 -3.32 -11.60 6.06
C ARG A 157 -2.95 -13.06 5.96
N THR A 158 -3.16 -13.63 4.79
CA THR A 158 -2.85 -15.02 4.49
C THR A 158 -1.95 -15.09 3.26
N ARG A 159 -1.03 -16.06 3.21
CA ARG A 159 -0.08 -16.20 2.10
C ARG A 159 -0.75 -16.81 0.87
N ILE A 160 -1.73 -16.12 0.33
CA ILE A 160 -2.51 -16.49 -0.85
C ILE A 160 -2.58 -15.29 -1.80
N GLY A 161 -2.87 -15.55 -3.07
CA GLY A 161 -2.92 -14.50 -4.08
C GLY A 161 -1.61 -13.69 -4.11
N TYR A 162 -1.74 -12.37 -4.08
CA TYR A 162 -0.59 -11.46 -4.15
C TYR A 162 0.32 -11.47 -2.91
N ASP A 163 -0.19 -11.93 -1.77
CA ASP A 163 0.57 -12.02 -0.51
C ASP A 163 1.29 -13.38 -0.33
N SER A 164 1.37 -14.19 -1.40
CA SER A 164 2.01 -15.51 -1.37
C SER A 164 3.56 -15.48 -1.38
N GLY A 165 4.19 -14.34 -1.74
CA GLY A 165 5.64 -14.18 -1.94
C GLY A 165 6.45 -13.58 -0.78
#